data_AF-A0A069D9Q2-F1
#
_entry.id   AF-A0A069D9Q2-F1
#
_cell.length_a   1.000
_cell.length_b   1.000
_cell.length_c   1.000
_cell.angle_alpha   90.00
_cell.angle_beta   90.00
_cell.angle_gamma   90.00
#
_symmetry.space_group_name_H-M   'P 1'
#
loop_
_entity.id
_entity.type
_entity.pdbx_description
1 polymer ?
#
loop_
_entity_poly.entity_id
_entity_poly.type
_entity_poly.pdbx_seq_one_letter_code
_entity_poly.pdbx_strand_id
1 'polypeptide(L)'
;MRIVISILAGIVIIIVLGWVTLAVMNRPLSEEEASEQIRSHLTKTVNNNPDLSSVLLTIYSNQTGYNEQFAVGKVNHSSEKAVHADNPYHSASIGKTMCAAIFGLLVDEGKLEYDDKIINWLDQDILERLFVIDGIDYSDQVTIRHLLTHTSGAADYFEGPVLHGEQCWLESHPIQILPSLPKS
;
A
#
# COMPACT_ATOMS: atom_id res chain seq x y z
N MET A 1 -9.38 66.97 22.67
CA MET A 1 -8.46 66.39 21.65
C MET A 1 -7.55 65.30 22.22
N ARG A 2 -6.81 65.52 23.33
CA ARG A 2 -5.84 64.54 23.89
C ARG A 2 -6.44 63.20 24.35
N ILE A 3 -7.63 63.22 24.97
CA ILE A 3 -8.32 61.99 25.43
C ILE A 3 -8.76 61.13 24.24
N VAL A 4 -9.31 61.74 23.20
CA VAL A 4 -9.74 61.04 21.97
C VAL A 4 -8.56 60.38 21.26
N ILE A 5 -7.41 61.07 21.18
CA ILE A 5 -6.17 60.51 20.62
C ILE A 5 -5.69 59.30 21.44
N SER A 6 -5.80 59.35 22.77
CA SER A 6 -5.36 58.27 23.64
C SER A 6 -6.25 57.01 23.52
N ILE A 7 -7.56 57.20 23.37
CA ILE A 7 -8.52 56.10 23.14
C ILE A 7 -8.27 55.46 21.77
N LEU A 8 -8.08 56.27 20.72
CA LEU A 8 -7.75 55.77 19.39
C LEU A 8 -6.43 54.98 19.37
N ALA A 9 -5.41 55.46 20.08
CA ALA A 9 -4.15 54.74 20.20
C ALA A 9 -4.32 53.37 20.88
N GLY A 10 -5.14 53.29 21.94
CA GLY A 10 -5.46 52.02 22.60
C GLY A 10 -6.16 51.01 21.69
N ILE A 11 -7.13 51.47 20.90
CA ILE A 11 -7.84 50.61 19.93
C ILE A 11 -6.88 50.08 18.86
N VAL A 12 -6.00 50.93 18.34
CA VAL A 12 -4.98 50.52 17.35
C VAL A 12 -4.05 49.45 17.93
N ILE A 13 -3.60 49.60 19.18
CA ILE A 13 -2.75 48.58 19.83
C ILE A 13 -3.48 47.24 19.95
N ILE A 14 -4.76 47.24 20.32
CA ILE A 14 -5.56 46.00 20.42
C ILE A 14 -5.73 45.34 19.04
N ILE A 15 -5.98 46.13 18.00
CA ILE A 15 -6.09 45.62 16.63
C ILE A 15 -4.76 45.02 16.18
N VAL A 16 -3.64 45.69 16.45
CA VAL A 16 -2.29 45.19 16.10
C VAL A 16 -1.99 43.90 16.87
N LEU A 17 -2.28 43.83 18.18
CA LEU A 17 -2.11 42.61 18.97
C LEU A 17 -3.00 41.46 18.47
N GLY A 18 -4.26 41.76 18.12
CA GLY A 18 -5.18 40.79 17.52
C GLY A 18 -4.70 40.28 16.17
N TRP A 19 -4.15 41.17 15.33
CA TRP A 19 -3.61 40.80 14.03
C TRP A 19 -2.33 39.95 14.16
N VAL A 20 -1.44 40.30 15.10
CA VAL A 20 -0.21 39.53 15.37
C VAL A 20 -0.54 38.14 15.90
N THR A 21 -1.51 38.01 16.82
CA THR A 21 -1.92 36.70 17.35
C THR A 21 -2.52 35.81 16.26
N LEU A 22 -3.42 36.35 15.42
CA LEU A 22 -3.95 35.63 14.25
C LEU A 22 -2.83 35.24 13.27
N ALA A 23 -1.89 36.14 13.01
CA ALA A 23 -0.77 35.89 12.12
C ALA A 23 0.23 34.85 12.67
N VAL A 24 0.29 34.65 13.99
CA VAL A 24 1.10 33.59 14.63
C VAL A 24 0.35 32.25 14.62
N MET A 25 -0.95 32.25 14.91
CA MET A 25 -1.78 31.03 14.90
C MET A 25 -1.96 30.46 13.49
N ASN A 26 -1.99 31.32 12.48
CA ASN A 26 -2.21 30.93 11.09
C ASN A 26 -0.90 30.83 10.29
N ARG A 27 0.24 30.70 10.97
CA ARG A 27 1.51 30.42 10.28
C ARG A 27 1.45 29.00 9.69
N PRO A 28 1.92 28.82 8.45
CA PRO A 28 2.11 27.48 7.93
C PRO A 28 3.07 26.72 8.85
N LEU A 29 2.75 25.47 9.12
CA LEU A 29 3.62 24.59 9.91
C LEU A 29 4.99 24.53 9.24
N SER A 30 6.07 24.76 10.00
CA SER A 30 7.43 24.61 9.48
C SER A 30 7.70 23.14 9.16
N GLU A 31 8.56 22.86 8.16
CA GLU A 31 9.00 21.49 7.86
C GLU A 31 9.68 20.83 9.06
N GLU A 32 10.41 21.61 9.87
CA GLU A 32 11.04 21.14 11.10
C GLU A 32 10.00 20.73 12.16
N GLU A 33 8.97 21.56 12.36
CA GLU A 33 7.89 21.29 13.31
C GLU A 33 7.07 20.07 12.88
N ALA A 34 6.82 19.93 11.57
CA ALA A 34 6.16 18.75 11.00
C ALA A 34 6.99 17.48 11.25
N SER A 35 8.29 17.55 10.96
CA SER A 35 9.22 16.42 11.07
C SER A 35 9.40 15.98 12.52
N GLU A 36 9.47 16.91 13.46
CA GLU A 36 9.53 16.60 14.89
C GLU A 36 8.23 15.99 15.42
N GLN A 37 7.07 16.49 14.96
CA GLN A 37 5.78 15.88 15.31
C GLN A 37 5.67 14.45 14.77
N ILE A 38 6.08 14.21 13.53
CA ILE A 38 6.13 12.88 12.92
C ILE A 38 7.06 11.97 13.72
N ARG A 39 8.30 12.40 13.98
CA ARG A 39 9.28 11.63 14.77
C ARG A 39 8.76 11.29 16.15
N SER A 40 8.15 12.25 16.84
CA SER A 40 7.53 12.04 18.15
C SER A 40 6.42 10.99 18.09
N HIS A 41 5.56 11.06 17.07
CA HIS A 41 4.50 10.08 16.88
C HIS A 41 5.05 8.67 16.59
N LEU A 42 6.01 8.54 15.68
CA LEU A 42 6.65 7.26 15.36
C LEU A 42 7.34 6.64 16.59
N THR A 43 8.01 7.48 17.39
CA THR A 43 8.64 7.04 18.66
C THR A 43 7.63 6.51 19.64
N LYS A 44 6.49 7.21 19.81
CA LYS A 44 5.39 6.72 20.65
C LYS A 44 4.82 5.40 20.12
N THR A 45 4.66 5.26 18.81
CA THR A 45 4.18 4.02 18.19
C THR A 45 5.12 2.85 18.47
N VAL A 46 6.42 3.00 18.30
CA VAL A 46 7.39 1.94 18.62
C VAL A 46 7.35 1.61 20.12
N ASN A 47 7.36 2.61 20.99
CA ASN A 47 7.37 2.38 22.45
C ASN A 47 6.08 1.73 22.98
N ASN A 48 4.93 1.97 22.33
CA ASN A 48 3.64 1.44 22.77
C ASN A 48 3.31 0.04 22.19
N ASN A 49 4.12 -0.47 21.24
CA ASN A 49 3.89 -1.75 20.59
C ASN A 49 5.10 -2.66 20.79
N PRO A 50 5.10 -3.57 21.77
CA PRO A 50 6.26 -4.39 22.10
C PRO A 50 6.68 -5.35 20.97
N ASP A 51 5.78 -5.64 20.03
CA ASP A 51 6.07 -6.48 18.87
C ASP A 51 6.83 -5.75 17.76
N LEU A 52 6.82 -4.40 17.76
CA LEU A 52 7.54 -3.59 16.79
C LEU A 52 8.95 -3.28 17.28
N SER A 53 9.97 -3.74 16.56
CA SER A 53 11.35 -3.32 16.83
C SER A 53 11.65 -1.91 16.31
N SER A 54 11.02 -1.53 15.20
CA SER A 54 11.28 -0.29 14.49
C SER A 54 10.16 0.10 13.54
N VAL A 55 10.12 1.39 13.19
CA VAL A 55 9.33 1.93 12.08
C VAL A 55 10.22 2.80 11.20
N LEU A 56 10.11 2.61 9.88
CA LEU A 56 10.75 3.42 8.86
C LEU A 56 9.65 4.08 8.03
N LEU A 57 9.81 5.37 7.72
CA LEU A 57 8.84 6.13 6.95
C LEU A 57 9.57 7.09 6.02
N THR A 58 9.21 7.07 4.74
CA THR A 58 9.67 8.04 3.75
C THR A 58 8.45 8.79 3.22
N ILE A 59 8.51 10.11 3.23
CA ILE A 59 7.45 10.96 2.69
C ILE A 59 8.06 11.79 1.57
N TYR A 60 7.46 11.68 0.39
CA TYR A 60 7.86 12.44 -0.79
C TYR A 60 6.66 13.17 -1.39
N SER A 61 6.86 14.44 -1.75
CA SER A 61 5.86 15.26 -2.43
C SER A 61 6.52 16.13 -3.49
N ASN A 62 6.25 15.82 -4.77
CA ASN A 62 6.77 16.60 -5.88
C ASN A 62 6.22 18.05 -5.91
N GLN A 63 5.01 18.28 -5.37
CA GLN A 63 4.37 19.59 -5.37
C GLN A 63 5.05 20.58 -4.41
N THR A 64 5.50 20.07 -3.26
CA THR A 64 6.12 20.89 -2.20
C THR A 64 7.64 20.78 -2.20
N GLY A 65 8.20 19.77 -2.87
CA GLY A 65 9.62 19.43 -2.78
C GLY A 65 9.98 18.64 -1.51
N TYR A 66 9.02 18.40 -0.62
CA TYR A 66 9.23 17.68 0.63
C TYR A 66 9.72 16.26 0.36
N ASN A 67 10.85 15.89 0.94
CA ASN A 67 11.45 14.56 0.81
C ASN A 67 12.21 14.23 2.09
N GLU A 68 11.52 13.61 3.04
CA GLU A 68 12.07 13.32 4.36
C GLU A 68 11.96 11.84 4.71
N GLN A 69 12.95 11.38 5.46
CA GLN A 69 13.07 9.99 5.88
C GLN A 69 13.19 9.91 7.40
N PHE A 70 12.44 8.99 7.99
CA PHE A 70 12.38 8.75 9.42
C PHE A 70 12.69 7.28 9.68
N ALA A 71 13.54 7.04 10.67
CA ALA A 71 13.82 5.72 11.20
C ALA A 71 13.83 5.82 12.73
N VAL A 72 13.01 5.00 13.40
CA VAL A 72 12.87 5.00 14.85
C VAL A 72 12.85 3.57 15.35
N GLY A 73 13.57 3.30 16.43
CA GLY A 73 13.70 1.97 17.05
C GLY A 73 15.04 1.32 16.74
N LYS A 74 15.06 -0.01 16.78
CA LYS A 74 16.27 -0.83 16.64
C LYS A 74 16.15 -1.76 15.43
N VAL A 75 17.29 -2.20 14.90
CA VAL A 75 17.34 -3.09 13.72
C VAL A 75 16.48 -4.35 13.90
N ASN A 76 16.45 -4.91 15.11
CA ASN A 76 15.53 -5.97 15.52
C ASN A 76 15.49 -6.03 17.06
N HIS A 77 14.59 -6.85 17.61
CA HIS A 77 14.42 -7.02 19.07
C HIS A 77 15.67 -7.52 19.80
N SER A 78 16.58 -8.22 19.11
CA SER A 78 17.81 -8.77 19.69
C SER A 78 19.03 -7.85 19.54
N SER A 79 18.87 -6.71 18.87
CA SER A 79 19.95 -5.78 18.54
C SER A 79 19.81 -4.49 19.33
N GLU A 80 20.91 -3.98 19.86
CA GLU A 80 20.98 -2.65 20.46
C GLU A 80 21.27 -1.54 19.45
N LYS A 81 21.53 -1.89 18.18
CA LYS A 81 21.79 -0.92 17.12
C LYS A 81 20.50 -0.23 16.69
N ALA A 82 20.54 1.10 16.63
CA ALA A 82 19.47 1.90 16.03
C ALA A 82 19.26 1.53 14.56
N VAL A 83 18.01 1.64 14.11
CA VAL A 83 17.65 1.47 12.72
C VAL A 83 17.94 2.74 11.92
N HIS A 84 18.33 2.59 10.67
CA HIS A 84 18.54 3.65 9.68
C HIS A 84 17.53 3.50 8.54
N ALA A 85 17.29 4.59 7.81
CA ALA A 85 16.28 4.61 6.75
C ALA A 85 16.62 3.70 5.55
N ASP A 86 17.90 3.36 5.37
CA ASP A 86 18.41 2.45 4.34
C ASP A 86 18.48 0.99 4.81
N ASN A 87 18.05 0.68 6.04
CA ASN A 87 17.99 -0.71 6.49
C ASN A 87 16.98 -1.52 5.66
N PRO A 88 17.36 -2.72 5.19
CA PRO A 88 16.44 -3.58 4.46
C PRO A 88 15.33 -4.11 5.38
N TYR A 89 14.14 -4.28 4.81
CA TYR A 89 12.99 -4.90 5.46
C TYR A 89 12.33 -5.90 4.51
N HIS A 90 11.59 -6.86 5.07
CA HIS A 90 10.82 -7.80 4.26
C HIS A 90 9.61 -7.09 3.66
N SER A 91 9.56 -6.99 2.34
CA SER A 91 8.50 -6.28 1.61
C SER A 91 7.13 -7.00 1.66
N ALA A 92 7.10 -8.28 2.02
CA ALA A 92 5.89 -9.10 2.05
C ALA A 92 5.10 -8.97 0.72
N SER A 93 3.77 -8.84 0.78
CA SER A 93 2.91 -8.76 -0.41
C SER A 93 3.16 -7.54 -1.30
N ILE A 94 3.94 -6.54 -0.86
CA ILE A 94 4.39 -5.46 -1.75
C ILE A 94 5.26 -6.02 -2.88
N GLY A 95 5.95 -7.16 -2.70
CA GLY A 95 6.68 -7.82 -3.79
C GLY A 95 5.81 -8.19 -5.00
N LYS A 96 4.50 -8.40 -4.82
CA LYS A 96 3.57 -8.71 -5.92
C LYS A 96 3.39 -7.52 -6.88
N THR A 97 3.49 -6.28 -6.40
CA THR A 97 3.39 -5.11 -7.28
C THR A 97 4.61 -4.98 -8.19
N MET A 98 5.80 -5.32 -7.68
CA MET A 98 7.01 -5.42 -8.49
C MET A 98 6.89 -6.53 -9.55
N CYS A 99 6.37 -7.70 -9.15
CA CYS A 99 6.08 -8.79 -10.08
C CYS A 99 5.11 -8.35 -11.20
N ALA A 100 3.99 -7.72 -10.83
CA ALA A 100 3.01 -7.20 -11.80
C ALA A 100 3.62 -6.16 -12.76
N ALA A 101 4.49 -5.28 -12.26
CA ALA A 101 5.21 -4.32 -13.10
C ALA A 101 6.14 -5.01 -14.11
N ILE A 102 6.84 -6.08 -13.71
CA ILE A 102 7.68 -6.87 -14.62
C ILE A 102 6.84 -7.52 -15.72
N PHE A 103 5.67 -8.08 -15.39
CA PHE A 103 4.75 -8.60 -16.41
C PHE A 103 4.27 -7.50 -17.36
N GLY A 104 3.99 -6.30 -16.85
CA GLY A 104 3.67 -5.14 -17.70
C GLY A 104 4.78 -4.80 -18.69
N LEU A 105 6.04 -4.78 -18.24
CA LEU A 105 7.19 -4.57 -19.12
C LEU A 105 7.29 -5.66 -20.20
N LEU A 106 7.07 -6.93 -19.85
CA LEU A 106 7.10 -8.04 -20.80
C LEU A 106 5.97 -7.94 -21.84
N VAL A 107 4.78 -7.46 -21.45
CA VAL A 107 3.68 -7.18 -22.37
C VAL A 107 4.05 -6.05 -23.33
N ASP A 108 4.61 -4.95 -22.80
CA ASP A 108 5.03 -3.81 -23.62
C ASP A 108 6.14 -4.20 -24.62
N GLU A 109 7.02 -5.14 -24.25
CA GLU A 109 8.05 -5.72 -25.12
C GLU A 109 7.49 -6.74 -26.13
N GLY A 110 6.20 -7.06 -26.08
CA GLY A 110 5.55 -8.07 -26.93
C GLY A 110 6.04 -9.49 -26.66
N LYS A 111 6.53 -9.78 -25.44
CA LYS A 111 7.03 -11.10 -25.04
C LYS A 111 5.90 -12.06 -24.65
N LEU A 112 4.80 -11.53 -24.15
CA LEU A 112 3.60 -12.26 -23.74
C LEU A 112 2.39 -11.33 -23.81
N GLU A 113 1.19 -11.90 -23.75
CA GLU A 113 -0.06 -11.17 -23.58
C GLU A 113 -0.69 -11.51 -22.22
N TYR A 114 -1.42 -10.55 -21.64
CA TYR A 114 -2.12 -10.80 -20.37
C TYR A 114 -3.13 -11.94 -20.46
N ASP A 115 -3.70 -12.17 -21.64
CA ASP A 115 -4.72 -13.19 -21.88
C ASP A 115 -4.13 -14.54 -22.32
N ASP A 116 -2.79 -14.66 -22.33
CA ASP A 116 -2.10 -15.93 -22.52
C ASP A 116 -2.50 -16.92 -21.43
N LYS A 117 -2.76 -18.16 -21.86
CA LYS A 117 -3.05 -19.28 -20.94
C LYS A 117 -1.79 -19.70 -20.21
N ILE A 118 -1.89 -19.92 -18.89
CA ILE A 118 -0.74 -20.28 -18.06
C ILE A 118 -0.16 -21.66 -18.43
N ILE A 119 -0.97 -22.54 -19.02
CA ILE A 119 -0.54 -23.86 -19.51
C ILE A 119 0.50 -23.78 -20.64
N ASN A 120 0.61 -22.62 -21.32
CA ASN A 120 1.64 -22.40 -22.33
C ASN A 120 3.00 -22.02 -21.72
N TRP A 121 3.03 -21.70 -20.43
CA TRP A 121 4.20 -21.11 -19.75
C TRP A 121 4.69 -21.95 -18.56
N LEU A 122 3.81 -22.76 -17.97
CA LEU A 122 4.09 -23.59 -16.80
C LEU A 122 3.96 -25.06 -17.17
N ASP A 123 4.89 -25.86 -16.65
CA ASP A 123 4.87 -27.30 -16.84
C ASP A 123 3.62 -27.93 -16.16
N GLN A 124 3.14 -29.04 -16.73
CA GLN A 124 1.90 -29.67 -16.29
C GLN A 124 1.97 -30.21 -14.85
N ASP A 125 3.15 -30.58 -14.38
CA ASP A 125 3.39 -31.04 -13.00
C ASP A 125 3.21 -29.92 -11.98
N ILE A 126 3.54 -28.68 -12.34
CA ILE A 126 3.27 -27.50 -11.50
C ILE A 126 1.76 -27.25 -11.39
N LEU A 127 1.04 -27.41 -12.51
CA LEU A 127 -0.39 -27.12 -12.59
C LEU A 127 -1.27 -28.22 -11.99
N GLU A 128 -0.70 -29.40 -11.74
CA GLU A 128 -1.42 -30.57 -11.29
C GLU A 128 -2.28 -30.25 -10.05
N ARG A 129 -3.60 -30.38 -10.21
CA ARG A 129 -4.62 -30.20 -9.15
C ARG A 129 -4.74 -28.78 -8.57
N LEU A 130 -4.07 -27.77 -9.13
CA LEU A 130 -4.15 -26.39 -8.63
C LEU A 130 -5.50 -25.73 -8.91
N PHE A 131 -6.12 -26.04 -10.05
CA PHE A 131 -7.34 -25.40 -10.53
C PHE A 131 -8.49 -26.40 -10.72
N VAL A 132 -8.59 -27.38 -9.80
CA VAL A 132 -9.62 -28.42 -9.86
C VAL A 132 -10.80 -28.08 -8.96
N ILE A 133 -11.99 -27.99 -9.55
CA ILE A 133 -13.26 -27.72 -8.85
C ILE A 133 -14.24 -28.85 -9.21
N ASP A 134 -14.82 -29.52 -8.20
CA ASP A 134 -15.75 -30.64 -8.38
C ASP A 134 -15.24 -31.75 -9.33
N GLY A 135 -13.91 -31.96 -9.35
CA GLY A 135 -13.26 -32.96 -10.20
C GLY A 135 -12.99 -32.51 -11.64
N ILE A 136 -13.33 -31.27 -12.00
CA ILE A 136 -13.06 -30.67 -13.31
C ILE A 136 -11.82 -29.77 -13.19
N ASP A 137 -10.84 -29.97 -14.08
CA ASP A 137 -9.62 -29.16 -14.15
C ASP A 137 -9.84 -27.94 -15.07
N TYR A 138 -9.62 -26.75 -14.53
CA TYR A 138 -9.77 -25.47 -15.22
C TYR A 138 -8.42 -24.82 -15.59
N SER A 139 -7.30 -25.52 -15.44
CA SER A 139 -5.95 -24.98 -15.70
C SER A 139 -5.78 -24.41 -17.11
N ASP A 140 -6.51 -24.96 -18.09
CA ASP A 140 -6.52 -24.51 -19.49
C ASP A 140 -7.26 -23.18 -19.72
N GLN A 141 -8.07 -22.75 -18.75
CA GLN A 141 -8.85 -21.52 -18.79
C GLN A 141 -8.17 -20.37 -18.05
N VAL A 142 -7.22 -20.65 -17.15
CA VAL A 142 -6.51 -19.65 -16.37
C VAL A 142 -5.51 -18.88 -17.24
N THR A 143 -5.54 -17.55 -17.14
CA THR A 143 -4.65 -16.64 -17.87
C THR A 143 -3.66 -15.98 -16.92
N ILE A 144 -2.62 -15.37 -17.49
CA ILE A 144 -1.69 -14.52 -16.73
C ILE A 144 -2.44 -13.40 -16.01
N ARG A 145 -3.44 -12.78 -16.66
CA ARG A 145 -4.32 -11.76 -16.07
C ARG A 145 -4.95 -12.25 -14.78
N HIS A 146 -5.54 -13.45 -14.79
CA HIS A 146 -6.20 -14.01 -13.61
C HIS A 146 -5.25 -14.17 -12.42
N LEU A 147 -3.99 -14.54 -12.66
CA LEU A 147 -2.97 -14.63 -11.60
C LEU A 147 -2.61 -13.25 -11.04
N LEU A 148 -2.38 -12.26 -11.92
CA LEU A 148 -1.98 -10.91 -11.52
C LEU A 148 -3.09 -10.14 -10.80
N THR A 149 -4.37 -10.46 -11.08
CA THR A 149 -5.53 -9.81 -10.47
C THR A 149 -6.16 -10.62 -9.33
N HIS A 150 -5.55 -11.73 -8.90
CA HIS A 150 -6.09 -12.60 -7.86
C HIS A 150 -7.49 -13.16 -8.16
N THR A 151 -7.79 -13.40 -9.44
CA THR A 151 -9.09 -13.94 -9.88
C THR A 151 -8.99 -15.36 -10.44
N SER A 152 -7.83 -16.01 -10.38
CA SER A 152 -7.61 -17.37 -10.89
C SER A 152 -8.28 -18.49 -10.09
N GLY A 153 -8.79 -18.19 -8.89
CA GLY A 153 -9.35 -19.21 -8.00
C GLY A 153 -8.32 -20.15 -7.35
N ALA A 154 -7.01 -19.87 -7.50
CA ALA A 154 -5.98 -20.62 -6.78
C ALA A 154 -6.14 -20.48 -5.26
N ALA A 155 -5.95 -21.58 -4.53
CA ALA A 155 -6.04 -21.60 -3.08
C ALA A 155 -4.86 -20.89 -2.41
N ASP A 156 -5.11 -20.29 -1.24
CA ASP A 156 -4.03 -19.74 -0.42
C ASP A 156 -3.21 -20.88 0.21
N TYR A 157 -1.89 -20.79 0.10
CA TYR A 157 -0.96 -21.77 0.66
C TYR A 157 -1.07 -21.88 2.20
N PHE A 158 -1.37 -20.79 2.89
CA PHE A 158 -1.47 -20.74 4.36
C PHE A 158 -2.84 -21.19 4.88
N GLU A 159 -3.91 -20.92 4.13
CA GLU A 159 -5.28 -21.22 4.57
C GLU A 159 -5.76 -22.61 4.10
N GLY A 160 -5.03 -23.24 3.18
CA GLY A 160 -5.35 -24.56 2.66
C GLY A 160 -6.37 -24.51 1.52
N PRO A 161 -6.96 -25.65 1.13
CA PRO A 161 -7.80 -25.74 -0.05
C PRO A 161 -9.07 -24.88 0.07
N VAL A 162 -9.41 -24.15 -0.99
CA VAL A 162 -10.67 -23.40 -1.09
C VAL A 162 -11.81 -24.38 -1.30
N LEU A 163 -12.65 -24.57 -0.28
CA LEU A 163 -13.76 -25.52 -0.33
C LEU A 163 -15.08 -24.86 -0.78
N HIS A 164 -15.26 -23.57 -0.50
CA HIS A 164 -16.48 -22.79 -0.78
C HIS A 164 -16.14 -21.29 -0.91
N GLY A 165 -16.88 -20.53 -1.72
CA GLY A 165 -16.76 -19.08 -1.85
C GLY A 165 -17.48 -18.56 -3.10
N GLU A 166 -17.99 -17.33 -3.08
CA GLU A 166 -18.51 -16.70 -4.31
C GLU A 166 -17.36 -16.56 -5.31
N GLN A 167 -17.54 -17.20 -6.45
CA GLN A 167 -16.58 -17.18 -7.54
C GLN A 167 -16.43 -15.73 -8.04
N CYS A 168 -15.21 -15.17 -7.95
CA CYS A 168 -14.87 -13.87 -8.54
C CYS A 168 -15.01 -13.84 -10.09
N TRP A 169 -15.31 -15.01 -10.69
CA TRP A 169 -15.50 -15.27 -12.10
C TRP A 169 -16.80 -14.71 -12.72
N LEU A 170 -17.80 -14.33 -11.92
CA LEU A 170 -19.13 -14.04 -12.45
C LEU A 170 -19.32 -12.63 -13.04
N GLU A 171 -18.41 -11.67 -12.81
CA GLU A 171 -18.66 -10.27 -13.19
C GLU A 171 -17.81 -9.71 -14.34
N SER A 172 -16.70 -10.34 -14.74
CA SER A 172 -15.75 -9.70 -15.68
C SER A 172 -15.37 -10.53 -16.91
N HIS A 173 -16.38 -10.89 -17.72
CA HIS A 173 -16.32 -11.59 -19.03
C HIS A 173 -16.55 -13.10 -18.90
N PRO A 174 -17.78 -13.59 -19.18
CA PRO A 174 -18.10 -15.00 -19.03
C PRO A 174 -17.32 -15.81 -20.07
N ILE A 175 -16.48 -16.73 -19.60
CA ILE A 175 -16.16 -17.93 -20.36
C ILE A 175 -17.52 -18.59 -20.65
N GLN A 176 -17.87 -18.78 -21.93
CA GLN A 176 -19.09 -19.47 -22.31
C GLN A 176 -18.98 -20.93 -21.88
N ILE A 177 -19.41 -21.23 -20.64
CA ILE A 177 -19.63 -22.61 -20.21
C ILE A 177 -20.85 -23.10 -20.99
N LEU A 178 -20.60 -24.02 -21.93
CA LEU A 178 -21.65 -24.70 -22.68
C LEU A 178 -22.67 -25.31 -21.69
N PRO A 179 -23.97 -25.22 -21.98
CA PRO A 179 -25.00 -25.66 -21.04
C PRO A 179 -24.85 -27.16 -20.75
N SER A 180 -24.69 -27.48 -19.47
CA SER A 180 -24.63 -28.83 -18.94
C SER A 180 -25.81 -29.67 -19.41
N LEU A 181 -25.53 -30.82 -20.02
CA LEU A 181 -26.52 -31.83 -20.40
C LEU A 181 -27.33 -32.31 -19.18
N PRO A 182 -28.60 -32.70 -19.38
CA PRO A 182 -29.49 -33.08 -18.30
C PRO A 182 -29.03 -34.38 -17.64
N LYS A 183 -29.04 -34.39 -16.30
CA LYS A 183 -28.69 -35.53 -15.46
C LYS A 183 -29.70 -36.67 -15.67
N SER A 184 -29.19 -37.88 -15.94
CA SER A 184 -29.92 -39.16 -15.83
C SER A 184 -29.87 -39.68 -14.39
#